data_AF-A0A6N9GDR0-F1
#
_entry.id   AF-A0A6N9GDR0-F1
#
_cell.length_a   1.000
_cell.length_b   1.000
_cell.length_c   1.000
_cell.angle_alpha   90.00
_cell.angle_beta   90.00
_cell.angle_gamma   90.00
#
_symmetry.space_group_name_H-M   'P 1'
#
loop_
_entity.id
_entity.type
_entity.pdbx_description
1 polymer ?
#
loop_
_entity_poly.entity_id
_entity_poly.type
_entity_poly.pdbx_seq_one_letter_code
_entity_poly.pdbx_strand_id
1 'polypeptide(L)'
;MIIHTSSERKSAVSSSPSSLSKQSSSPGVEVARAWCGSRRRLALTIFLAIGLPLLAACGKDSPTAPEPPAPPPPPPPTPVPTRIEVTPSSVSLNAIGQTLQLTAQVFDQNNAVMSGATIEWSSSNEAVATVSGQGLVTAVANGSATITARSGSASTSVPVTVMQS
;
A
#
# COMPACT_ATOMS: atom_id res chain seq x y z
N MET A 1 41.66 -46.25 35.66
CA MET A 1 40.86 -47.10 34.75
C MET A 1 39.52 -46.40 34.53
N ILE A 2 39.48 -45.54 33.51
CA ILE A 2 38.57 -45.63 32.34
C ILE A 2 37.10 -45.30 32.69
N ILE A 3 36.74 -44.05 32.35
CA ILE A 3 35.49 -43.53 31.78
C ILE A 3 34.38 -44.53 31.45
N HIS A 4 33.11 -44.14 31.61
CA HIS A 4 32.12 -44.10 30.52
C HIS A 4 30.92 -43.20 30.85
N THR A 5 30.58 -42.38 29.86
CA THR A 5 29.46 -41.46 29.69
C THR A 5 28.22 -42.18 29.17
N SER A 6 27.00 -41.74 29.53
CA SER A 6 25.74 -42.09 28.85
C SER A 6 24.69 -41.05 29.27
N SER A 7 24.14 -40.11 28.49
CA SER A 7 23.68 -40.05 27.08
C SER A 7 22.51 -40.97 26.75
N GLU A 8 21.34 -40.70 27.31
CA GLU A 8 20.07 -41.21 26.78
C GLU A 8 19.48 -40.23 25.75
N ARG A 9 19.77 -40.50 24.47
CA ARG A 9 18.89 -40.19 23.35
C ARG A 9 18.11 -41.45 23.01
N LYS A 10 16.79 -41.36 22.91
CA LYS A 10 15.97 -42.36 22.20
C LYS A 10 14.66 -41.72 21.74
N SER A 11 14.61 -41.30 20.47
CA SER A 11 13.82 -41.95 19.40
C SER A 11 12.44 -41.29 19.28
N ALA A 12 11.85 -41.02 18.12
CA ALA A 12 12.10 -41.48 16.76
C ALA A 12 11.48 -40.46 15.78
N VAL A 13 12.16 -40.14 14.68
CA VAL A 13 11.75 -40.43 13.30
C VAL A 13 10.24 -40.27 13.00
N SER A 14 9.90 -39.28 12.19
CA SER A 14 8.91 -39.45 11.13
C SER A 14 9.20 -38.46 10.01
N SER A 15 9.92 -38.99 9.03
CA SER A 15 10.07 -38.47 7.69
C SER A 15 8.71 -38.25 7.02
N SER A 16 8.54 -37.14 6.32
CA SER A 16 8.04 -37.14 4.93
C SER A 16 8.09 -35.74 4.32
N PRO A 17 8.87 -35.55 3.24
CA PRO A 17 8.70 -34.46 2.30
C PRO A 17 7.70 -34.91 1.22
N SER A 18 6.73 -34.07 0.90
CA SER A 18 5.92 -34.25 -0.31
C SER A 18 5.68 -32.90 -0.97
N SER A 19 6.48 -32.71 -2.02
CA SER A 19 6.24 -31.81 -3.12
C SER A 19 4.83 -32.02 -3.69
N LEU A 20 4.04 -30.95 -3.80
CA LEU A 20 3.11 -30.82 -4.91
C LEU A 20 2.72 -29.35 -5.12
N SER A 21 3.41 -28.76 -6.09
CA SER A 21 2.85 -27.85 -7.10
C SER A 21 1.33 -27.61 -7.03
N LYS A 22 0.95 -26.36 -6.73
CA LYS A 22 -0.22 -25.74 -7.36
C LYS A 22 0.20 -24.44 -8.03
N GLN A 23 0.65 -24.65 -9.27
CA GLN A 23 0.61 -23.69 -10.36
C GLN A 23 -0.82 -23.13 -10.44
N SER A 24 -1.02 -21.89 -10.00
CA SER A 24 -2.27 -21.17 -10.27
C SER A 24 -2.22 -20.69 -11.72
N SER A 25 -2.78 -21.52 -12.62
CA SER A 25 -3.11 -21.14 -13.98
C SER A 25 -4.05 -19.93 -13.99
N SER A 26 -3.56 -18.77 -14.40
CA SER A 26 -4.41 -17.79 -15.07
C SER A 26 -4.44 -18.15 -16.56
N PRO A 27 -5.56 -18.60 -17.12
CA PRO A 27 -5.70 -18.72 -18.55
C PRO A 27 -5.65 -17.32 -19.17
N GLY A 28 -4.77 -17.19 -20.17
CA GLY A 28 -4.71 -16.03 -21.04
C GLY A 28 -6.07 -15.80 -21.69
N VAL A 29 -6.59 -14.58 -21.53
CA VAL A 29 -7.67 -14.09 -22.37
C VAL A 29 -7.10 -13.83 -23.75
N GLU A 30 -7.48 -14.77 -24.59
CA GLU A 30 -7.26 -14.91 -26.00
C GLU A 30 -7.50 -13.61 -26.77
N VAL A 31 -6.54 -13.34 -27.65
CA VAL A 31 -6.58 -12.34 -28.71
C VAL A 31 -7.70 -12.71 -29.68
N ALA A 32 -8.90 -12.14 -29.49
CA ALA A 32 -9.96 -12.15 -30.50
C ALA A 32 -9.76 -10.96 -31.45
N ARG A 33 -9.05 -11.26 -32.54
CA ARG A 33 -9.03 -10.47 -33.77
C ARG A 33 -10.44 -10.43 -34.39
N ALA A 34 -10.61 -9.42 -35.25
CA ALA A 34 -11.59 -9.35 -36.33
C ALA A 34 -12.96 -8.74 -36.01
N TRP A 35 -13.02 -7.41 -36.10
CA TRP A 35 -14.12 -6.79 -36.84
C TRP A 35 -13.70 -6.55 -38.28
N CYS A 36 -14.02 -7.56 -39.08
CA CYS A 36 -14.08 -7.51 -40.54
C CYS A 36 -15.13 -6.46 -40.95
N GLY A 37 -14.67 -5.31 -41.43
CA GLY A 37 -15.48 -4.22 -41.95
C GLY A 37 -15.05 -3.80 -43.35
N SER A 38 -14.80 -4.78 -44.22
CA SER A 38 -14.57 -4.56 -45.65
C SER A 38 -15.84 -4.02 -46.32
N ARG A 39 -15.87 -2.71 -46.57
CA ARG A 39 -16.62 -2.12 -47.69
C ARG A 39 -15.70 -1.07 -48.34
N ARG A 40 -14.95 -1.42 -49.39
CA ARG A 40 -15.36 -1.40 -50.82
C ARG A 40 -15.78 0.02 -51.22
N ARG A 41 -15.19 0.72 -52.19
CA ARG A 41 -14.47 0.36 -53.43
C ARG A 41 -13.65 1.57 -53.88
N LEU A 42 -12.54 1.31 -54.58
CA LEU A 42 -11.96 2.24 -55.53
C LEU A 42 -13.04 2.72 -56.53
N ALA A 43 -13.09 4.02 -56.79
CA ALA A 43 -13.59 4.55 -58.05
C ALA A 43 -12.78 5.81 -58.40
N LEU A 44 -11.71 5.58 -59.17
CA LEU A 44 -11.13 6.53 -60.09
C LEU A 44 -12.26 7.13 -60.95
N THR A 45 -12.36 8.45 -61.09
CA THR A 45 -12.82 9.11 -62.33
C THR A 45 -12.53 10.61 -62.31
N ILE A 46 -11.68 10.99 -63.26
CA ILE A 46 -11.38 12.32 -63.78
C ILE A 46 -12.67 13.01 -64.27
N PHE A 47 -12.89 14.28 -63.92
CA PHE A 47 -13.63 15.20 -64.80
C PHE A 47 -13.07 16.62 -64.68
N LEU A 48 -12.49 17.07 -65.79
CA LEU A 48 -11.89 18.36 -66.05
C LEU A 48 -12.94 19.17 -66.84
N ALA A 49 -13.54 20.20 -66.25
CA ALA A 49 -14.23 21.26 -66.98
C ALA A 49 -14.67 22.42 -66.06
N ILE A 50 -14.02 23.58 -66.25
CA ILE A 50 -14.62 24.92 -66.44
C ILE A 50 -15.73 25.33 -65.47
N GLY A 51 -15.44 26.31 -64.62
CA GLY A 51 -16.46 27.12 -63.97
C GLY A 51 -15.92 27.91 -62.78
N LEU A 52 -15.31 29.06 -63.07
CA LEU A 52 -14.95 30.06 -62.07
C LEU A 52 -16.17 30.99 -61.87
N PRO A 53 -16.88 30.95 -60.74
CA PRO A 53 -17.58 32.12 -60.26
C PRO A 53 -16.82 32.66 -59.05
N LEU A 54 -16.33 33.88 -59.23
CA LEU A 54 -15.72 34.72 -58.20
C LEU A 54 -16.79 35.06 -57.15
N LEU A 55 -17.02 34.17 -56.19
CA LEU A 55 -17.82 34.49 -55.00
C LEU A 55 -16.97 35.30 -54.05
N ALA A 56 -17.19 36.62 -54.08
CA ALA A 56 -16.90 37.51 -52.98
C ALA A 56 -17.69 37.06 -51.75
N ALA A 57 -17.01 36.36 -50.84
CA ALA A 57 -17.43 36.23 -49.46
C ALA A 57 -16.18 36.01 -48.60
N CYS A 58 -15.46 37.10 -48.31
CA CYS A 58 -14.64 37.15 -47.10
C CYS A 58 -15.59 37.24 -45.89
N GLY A 59 -16.33 36.16 -45.62
CA GLY A 59 -16.97 35.91 -44.35
C GLY A 59 -16.01 35.08 -43.51
N LYS A 60 -15.04 35.74 -42.87
CA LYS A 60 -14.18 35.12 -41.86
C LYS A 60 -14.54 35.65 -40.47
N ASP A 61 -15.83 35.74 -40.19
CA ASP A 61 -16.32 35.64 -38.83
C ASP A 61 -16.62 34.17 -38.59
N SER A 62 -15.58 33.43 -38.16
CA SER A 62 -15.84 32.23 -37.38
C SER A 62 -16.53 32.70 -36.11
N PRO A 63 -17.80 32.36 -35.83
CA PRO A 63 -18.21 32.32 -34.45
C PRO A 63 -17.36 31.21 -33.84
N THR A 64 -16.23 31.57 -33.23
CA THR A 64 -15.59 30.71 -32.25
C THR A 64 -16.69 30.47 -31.24
N ALA A 65 -17.32 29.29 -31.34
CA ALA A 65 -18.21 28.82 -30.31
C ALA A 65 -17.48 29.03 -28.98
N PRO A 66 -18.13 29.55 -27.92
CA PRO A 66 -17.51 29.56 -26.62
C PRO A 66 -17.05 28.13 -26.37
N GLU A 67 -15.73 27.93 -26.32
CA GLU A 67 -15.16 26.63 -26.03
C GLU A 67 -15.88 26.14 -24.77
N PRO A 68 -16.48 24.93 -24.78
CA PRO A 68 -17.10 24.39 -23.57
C PRO A 68 -16.08 24.57 -22.45
N PRO A 69 -16.45 25.18 -21.30
CA PRO A 69 -15.50 25.38 -20.23
C PRO A 69 -14.82 24.03 -19.97
N ALA A 70 -13.49 24.01 -20.07
CA ALA A 70 -12.72 22.79 -19.94
C ALA A 70 -13.25 21.99 -18.74
N PRO A 71 -13.45 20.66 -18.88
CA PRO A 71 -13.95 19.87 -17.77
C PRO A 71 -13.10 20.15 -16.53
N PRO A 72 -13.73 20.34 -15.35
CA PRO A 72 -12.99 20.66 -14.15
C PRO A 72 -11.89 19.60 -13.96
N PRO A 73 -10.67 20.02 -13.56
CA PRO A 73 -9.59 19.07 -13.33
C PRO A 73 -10.07 17.98 -12.36
N PRO A 74 -9.66 16.72 -12.56
CA PRO A 74 -10.05 15.65 -11.66
C PRO A 74 -9.65 16.00 -10.22
N PRO A 75 -10.47 15.63 -9.22
CA PRO A 75 -10.15 15.89 -7.83
C PRO A 75 -8.78 15.26 -7.51
N PRO A 76 -7.96 15.93 -6.67
CA PRO A 76 -6.66 15.38 -6.29
C PRO A 76 -6.86 14.00 -5.65
N PRO A 77 -5.98 13.03 -5.95
CA PRO A 77 -6.05 11.72 -5.31
C PRO A 77 -5.94 11.88 -3.80
N THR A 78 -6.87 11.27 -3.05
CA THR A 78 -6.82 11.26 -1.59
C THR A 78 -5.59 10.47 -1.12
N PRO A 79 -4.76 11.01 -0.21
CA PRO A 79 -3.61 10.28 0.29
C PRO A 79 -4.06 9.08 1.13
N VAL A 80 -3.48 7.90 0.87
CA VAL A 80 -3.82 6.65 1.58
C VAL A 80 -2.62 6.21 2.42
N PRO A 81 -2.79 5.95 3.72
CA PRO A 81 -1.70 5.53 4.59
C PRO A 81 -1.19 4.15 4.19
N THR A 82 0.07 4.10 3.76
CA THR A 82 0.70 2.88 3.21
C THR A 82 1.81 2.36 4.12
N ARG A 83 2.47 3.25 4.88
CA ARG A 83 3.59 2.88 5.76
C ARG A 83 3.61 3.72 7.03
N ILE A 84 4.07 3.12 8.13
CA ILE A 84 4.23 3.77 9.43
C ILE A 84 5.64 3.51 9.94
N GLU A 85 6.36 4.58 10.30
CA GLU A 85 7.61 4.49 11.05
C GLU A 85 7.35 4.87 12.49
N VAL A 86 7.82 4.05 13.44
CA VAL A 86 7.71 4.34 14.88
C VAL A 86 9.11 4.48 15.45
N THR A 87 9.32 5.57 16.20
CA THR A 87 10.57 5.85 16.92
C THR A 87 10.28 6.01 18.40
N PRO A 88 11.03 5.34 19.29
CA PRO A 88 12.03 4.30 19.00
C PRO A 88 11.40 2.99 18.48
N SER A 89 12.21 2.17 17.81
CA SER A 89 11.78 0.87 17.25
C SER A 89 11.72 -0.26 18.29
N SER A 90 12.27 -0.04 19.49
CA SER A 90 12.14 -0.91 20.65
C SER A 90 12.21 -0.08 21.93
N VAL A 91 11.60 -0.59 23.00
CA VAL A 91 11.50 0.10 24.28
C VAL A 91 11.92 -0.82 25.42
N SER A 92 12.77 -0.31 26.30
CA SER A 92 13.13 -0.96 27.56
C SER A 92 12.84 0.02 28.70
N LEU A 93 11.95 -0.37 29.61
CA LEU A 93 11.59 0.41 30.80
C LEU A 93 12.15 -0.29 32.04
N ASN A 94 12.95 0.45 32.81
CA ASN A 94 13.70 -0.11 33.95
C ASN A 94 12.98 0.05 35.29
N ALA A 95 11.79 0.65 35.30
CA ALA A 95 10.99 0.89 36.50
C ALA A 95 9.50 0.77 36.18
N ILE A 96 8.72 0.26 37.13
CA ILE A 96 7.27 0.27 37.07
C ILE A 96 6.78 1.72 37.21
N GLY A 97 5.79 2.11 36.42
CA GLY A 97 5.28 3.49 36.33
C GLY A 97 6.13 4.41 35.46
N GLN A 98 7.26 3.94 34.92
CA GLN A 98 8.04 4.71 33.96
C GLN A 98 7.23 4.87 32.66
N THR A 99 7.36 6.04 32.03
CA THR A 99 6.65 6.36 30.79
C THR A 99 7.61 6.68 29.67
N LEU A 100 7.23 6.37 28.44
CA LEU A 100 7.98 6.71 27.24
C LEU A 100 7.02 7.08 26.11
N GLN A 101 7.31 8.20 25.45
CA GLN A 101 6.56 8.64 24.29
C GLN A 101 7.05 7.92 23.03
N LEU A 102 6.14 7.24 22.34
CA LEU A 102 6.38 6.78 20.97
C LEU A 102 5.96 7.86 19.99
N THR A 103 6.79 8.09 18.98
CA THR A 103 6.47 8.98 17.86
C THR A 103 6.26 8.13 16.63
N ALA A 104 5.09 8.28 15.99
CA ALA A 104 4.77 7.58 14.76
C ALA A 104 4.60 8.58 13.60
N GLN A 105 5.25 8.28 12.48
CA GLN A 105 5.16 9.05 11.24
C GLN A 105 4.52 8.19 10.15
N VAL A 106 3.43 8.68 9.56
CA VAL A 106 2.66 7.97 8.54
C VAL A 106 3.03 8.50 7.17
N PHE A 107 3.22 7.58 6.22
CA PHE A 107 3.55 7.89 4.84
C PHE A 107 2.45 7.40 3.90
N ASP A 108 2.18 8.20 2.86
CA ASP A 108 1.23 7.87 1.81
C ASP A 108 1.82 6.91 0.75
N GLN A 109 1.04 6.61 -0.28
CA GLN A 109 1.45 5.77 -1.41
C GLN A 109 2.63 6.34 -2.23
N ASN A 110 2.92 7.64 -2.10
CA ASN A 110 3.99 8.34 -2.80
C ASN A 110 5.21 8.60 -1.88
N ASN A 111 5.26 7.95 -0.71
CA ASN A 111 6.28 8.18 0.32
C ASN A 111 6.30 9.62 0.88
N ALA A 112 5.21 10.38 0.74
CA ALA A 112 5.06 11.68 1.37
C ALA A 112 4.55 11.54 2.82
N VAL A 113 5.02 12.40 3.72
CA VAL A 113 4.57 12.42 5.11
C VAL A 113 3.13 12.92 5.18
N MET A 114 2.27 12.15 5.84
CA MET A 114 0.86 12.49 6.06
C MET A 114 0.69 13.20 7.40
N SER A 115 0.54 14.52 7.36
CA SER A 115 0.15 15.31 8.54
C SER A 115 -1.33 15.10 8.87
N GLY A 116 -1.64 14.79 10.13
CA GLY A 116 -3.02 14.60 10.59
C GLY A 116 -3.60 13.19 10.37
N ALA A 117 -2.77 12.22 9.97
CA ALA A 117 -3.19 10.82 9.95
C ALA A 117 -3.58 10.37 11.37
N THR A 118 -4.74 9.71 11.50
CA THR A 118 -5.16 9.11 12.77
C THR A 118 -4.38 7.81 12.98
N ILE A 119 -3.81 7.65 14.18
CA ILE A 119 -3.04 6.46 14.56
C ILE A 119 -3.75 5.81 15.75
N GLU A 120 -4.12 4.56 15.57
CA GLU A 120 -4.66 3.70 16.61
C GLU A 120 -3.53 2.93 17.26
N TRP A 121 -3.43 3.02 18.58
CA TRP A 121 -2.43 2.33 19.39
C TRP A 121 -3.09 1.20 20.19
N SER A 122 -2.41 0.06 20.26
CA SER A 122 -2.86 -1.07 21.07
C SER A 122 -1.69 -1.79 21.72
N SER A 123 -1.88 -2.35 22.92
CA SER A 123 -0.90 -3.22 23.57
C SER A 123 -1.34 -4.68 23.48
N SER A 124 -0.39 -5.59 23.25
CA SER A 124 -0.64 -7.03 23.34
C SER A 124 -0.84 -7.52 24.77
N ASN A 125 -0.36 -6.77 25.77
CA ASN A 125 -0.49 -7.10 27.19
C ASN A 125 -0.53 -5.85 28.06
N GLU A 126 -1.73 -5.35 28.32
CA GLU A 126 -1.97 -4.18 29.17
C GLU A 126 -1.60 -4.39 30.64
N ALA A 127 -1.49 -5.63 31.11
CA ALA A 127 -1.02 -5.93 32.46
C ALA A 127 0.51 -5.71 32.62
N VAL A 128 1.26 -5.68 31.51
CA VAL A 128 2.71 -5.41 31.49
C VAL A 128 2.98 -3.96 31.07
N ALA A 129 2.36 -3.49 29.99
CA ALA A 129 2.50 -2.12 29.51
C ALA A 129 1.22 -1.63 28.83
N THR A 130 0.78 -0.43 29.20
CA THR A 130 -0.35 0.26 28.57
C THR A 130 0.15 1.32 27.59
N VAL A 131 -0.65 1.66 26.58
CA VAL A 131 -0.37 2.75 25.64
C VAL A 131 -1.58 3.66 25.54
N SER A 132 -1.37 4.98 25.57
CA SER A 132 -2.45 5.95 25.35
C SER A 132 -2.71 6.16 23.86
N GLY A 133 -3.85 6.80 23.53
CA GLY A 133 -4.16 7.19 22.13
C GLY A 133 -3.15 8.16 21.49
N GLN A 134 -2.29 8.80 22.29
CA GLN A 134 -1.20 9.65 21.80
C GLN A 134 0.14 8.90 21.69
N GLY A 135 0.19 7.59 21.95
CA GLY A 135 1.42 6.80 21.90
C GLY A 135 2.30 6.88 23.15
N LEU A 136 1.79 7.43 24.27
CA LEU A 136 2.48 7.39 25.55
C LEU A 136 2.38 5.98 26.15
N VAL A 137 3.50 5.27 26.26
CA VAL A 137 3.61 3.95 26.87
C VAL A 137 3.88 4.11 28.36
N THR A 138 3.24 3.28 29.20
CA THR A 138 3.44 3.24 30.65
C THR A 138 3.72 1.81 31.10
N ALA A 139 4.78 1.62 31.88
CA ALA A 139 5.11 0.33 32.50
C ALA A 139 4.15 0.04 33.67
N VAL A 140 3.55 -1.16 33.67
CA VAL A 140 2.62 -1.62 34.71
C VAL A 140 3.24 -2.73 35.55
N ALA A 141 3.90 -3.71 34.91
CA ALA A 141 4.55 -4.82 35.60
C ALA A 141 5.73 -5.36 34.77
N ASN A 142 6.62 -6.12 35.41
CA ASN A 142 7.73 -6.78 34.71
C ASN A 142 7.20 -7.77 33.65
N GLY A 143 7.83 -7.79 32.49
CA GLY A 143 7.48 -8.70 31.41
C GLY A 143 7.79 -8.13 30.02
N SER A 144 7.20 -8.75 29.00
CA SER A 144 7.25 -8.26 27.63
C SER A 144 5.84 -7.98 27.10
N ALA A 145 5.73 -6.91 26.32
CA ALA A 145 4.53 -6.52 25.60
C ALA A 145 4.93 -6.08 24.19
N THR A 146 3.97 -6.03 23.28
CA THR A 146 4.16 -5.48 21.94
C THR A 146 3.12 -4.39 21.74
N ILE A 147 3.59 -3.20 21.40
CA ILE A 147 2.72 -2.07 21.08
C ILE A 147 2.58 -2.00 19.56
N THR A 148 1.35 -1.94 19.07
CA THR A 148 1.04 -1.84 17.65
C THR A 148 0.47 -0.46 17.35
N ALA A 149 1.03 0.20 16.34
CA ALA A 149 0.52 1.42 15.73
C ALA A 149 -0.16 1.06 14.41
N ARG A 150 -1.40 1.50 14.21
CA ARG A 150 -2.18 1.24 12.99
C ARG A 150 -2.76 2.53 12.43
N SER A 151 -2.72 2.68 11.11
CA SER A 151 -3.35 3.79 10.39
C SER A 151 -3.86 3.28 9.04
N GLY A 152 -5.18 3.18 8.89
CA GLY A 152 -5.82 2.58 7.72
C GLY A 152 -5.36 1.14 7.44
N SER A 153 -4.73 0.91 6.29
CA SER A 153 -4.16 -0.39 5.90
C SER A 153 -2.75 -0.63 6.46
N ALA A 154 -2.06 0.41 6.91
CA ALA A 154 -0.69 0.31 7.41
C ALA A 154 -0.65 -0.04 8.90
N SER A 155 0.33 -0.84 9.30
CA SER A 155 0.56 -1.21 10.71
C SER A 155 2.02 -1.50 10.99
N THR A 156 2.50 -1.09 12.17
CA THR A 156 3.87 -1.33 12.65
C THR A 156 3.81 -1.76 14.11
N SER A 157 4.68 -2.68 14.52
CA SER A 157 4.76 -3.18 15.91
C SER A 157 6.11 -2.87 16.53
N VAL A 158 6.10 -2.55 17.82
CA VAL A 158 7.25 -2.17 18.64
C VAL A 158 7.30 -3.07 19.88
N PRO A 159 8.37 -3.86 20.06
CA PRO A 159 8.54 -4.65 21.28
C PRO A 159 8.88 -3.74 22.47
N VAL A 160 8.23 -4.02 23.60
CA VAL A 160 8.42 -3.35 24.88
C VAL A 160 8.83 -4.38 25.93
N THR A 161 9.92 -4.11 26.64
CA THR A 161 10.38 -4.93 27.77
C THR A 161 10.38 -4.08 29.02
N VAL A 162 9.77 -4.60 30.09
CA VAL A 162 9.74 -3.96 31.41
C VAL A 162 10.50 -4.84 32.37
N MET A 163 11.55 -4.29 32.98
CA MET A 163 12.35 -4.99 33.98
C MET A 163 12.72 -4.01 35.09
N GLN A 164 12.03 -4.12 36.23
CA GLN A 164 12.38 -3.41 37.45
C GLN A 164 13.77 -3.86 37.93
N SER A 165 14.73 -2.95 37.87
CA SER A 165 16.09 -3.13 38.41
C SER A 165 16.22 -2.64 39.84
#